data_AF-A0A1Y3EAA5-F1
#
_entry.id   AF-A0A1Y3EAA5-F1
#
_cell.length_a   1.000
_cell.length_b   1.000
_cell.length_c   1.000
_cell.angle_alpha   90.00
_cell.angle_beta   90.00
_cell.angle_gamma   90.00
#
_symmetry.space_group_name_H-M   'P 1'
#
loop_
_entity.id
_entity.type
_entity.pdbx_description
1 polymer ?
#
loop_
_entity_poly.entity_id
_entity_poly.type
_entity_poly.pdbx_seq_one_letter_code
_entity_poly.pdbx_strand_id
1 'polypeptide(L)'
;MSAINVNEILQSQSIKPTSKRSNVAEQNGESKRQRLDHSSEIVEDVNLEPLNESSVRRLILNFEKMAAKNQEMRIKYPDDPIKFMDSEVELNVAIQELHSLATVPQFYAVLARLNTVSSLCQLLLHPNSDIAVAVTDLFYEMTDIETESLSDPAIEILIDALMDAQAPQCLLRNLKRLNEDNPDEAAGVHSTMAVLENMIDMTTDTAGVAVQCGYGQWLLNRLKMKIPFDENKLYCSELLGILLQNSDECKKVLHENNGIDILLEQLAGYKRRDPYGSYETEYMLNVFNCLCASLLYVPNKHRFREGEGFQLMLMMLREYKIARGCALKTLDYATTSPDSKENCNKLVEVGGLGTIFPLFMHPPSRSMRKYFSIEEHEEHVCSILSSLLKYCDSSQQERVIKKFSENNFEKLERLAELHKKYWLRVRDFAKTHTSLSDDNELYFDKLENGLFTLQSIGFIFSVILVKGDNNLAHQAMKLLVLHQLFLKSIQQILKEYAENLGLDGESKSEDKALVETLIKQLDRMKSRSE
;
A
#
# COMPACT_ATOMS: atom_id res chain seq x y z
N MET A 1 17.86 -0.35 22.37
CA MET A 1 16.99 -1.54 22.51
C MET A 1 15.57 -1.11 22.20
N SER A 2 15.32 -0.81 20.93
CA SER A 2 13.99 -0.66 20.33
C SER A 2 13.59 -2.04 19.81
N ALA A 3 12.37 -2.47 20.12
CA ALA A 3 11.81 -3.69 19.53
C ALA A 3 11.64 -3.47 18.01
N ILE A 4 12.10 -4.43 17.21
CA ILE A 4 12.21 -4.33 15.75
C ILE A 4 11.10 -5.15 15.12
N ASN A 5 10.04 -4.47 14.66
CA ASN A 5 8.83 -5.06 14.09
C ASN A 5 9.12 -5.74 12.73
N VAL A 6 9.33 -7.06 12.70
CA VAL A 6 9.54 -7.82 11.44
C VAL A 6 8.29 -7.80 10.54
N ASN A 7 7.10 -7.43 11.04
CA ASN A 7 5.94 -7.17 10.17
C ASN A 7 6.08 -5.84 9.40
N GLU A 8 6.89 -4.88 9.87
CA GLU A 8 7.28 -3.71 9.07
C GLU A 8 8.13 -4.12 7.85
N ILE A 9 8.71 -5.32 7.82
CA ILE A 9 9.47 -5.83 6.67
C ILE A 9 8.54 -6.39 5.60
N LEU A 10 7.47 -7.12 6.00
CA LEU A 10 6.40 -7.44 5.06
C LEU A 10 5.71 -6.16 4.55
N GLN A 11 5.58 -5.14 5.39
CA GLN A 11 5.06 -3.82 5.00
C GLN A 11 6.04 -3.07 4.07
N SER A 12 7.35 -3.08 4.31
CA SER A 12 8.36 -2.31 3.56
C SER A 12 8.85 -3.00 2.28
N GLN A 13 8.79 -4.34 2.20
CA GLN A 13 9.15 -5.10 1.00
C GLN A 13 7.97 -5.30 0.05
N SER A 14 6.71 -5.23 0.52
CA SER A 14 5.53 -5.45 -0.33
C SER A 14 4.75 -4.18 -0.68
N ILE A 15 5.03 -3.06 0.01
CA ILE A 15 4.33 -1.79 -0.16
C ILE A 15 5.36 -0.66 -0.04
N LYS A 16 6.39 -0.67 -0.89
CA LYS A 16 6.95 0.63 -1.29
C LYS A 16 5.86 1.29 -2.15
N PRO A 17 5.34 2.48 -1.79
CA PRO A 17 4.73 3.29 -2.83
C PRO A 17 5.80 3.42 -3.90
N THR A 18 5.47 3.12 -5.15
CA THR A 18 6.28 3.60 -6.24
C THR A 18 6.13 5.12 -6.29
N SER A 19 6.68 5.85 -5.31
CA SER A 19 7.13 7.23 -5.51
C SER A 19 8.44 7.23 -6.31
N LYS A 20 8.54 6.32 -7.28
CA LYS A 20 9.28 6.65 -8.49
C LYS A 20 8.34 7.60 -9.23
N ARG A 21 8.62 8.90 -9.17
CA ARG A 21 8.54 9.76 -10.37
C ARG A 21 9.29 9.03 -11.48
N SER A 22 8.64 8.04 -12.09
CA SER A 22 9.20 7.32 -13.22
C SER A 22 9.03 8.27 -14.39
N ASN A 23 10.15 8.70 -14.95
CA ASN A 23 10.27 9.38 -16.24
C ASN A 23 9.65 8.50 -17.34
N VAL A 24 8.32 8.44 -17.38
CA VAL A 24 7.48 7.80 -18.40
C VAL A 24 6.54 8.86 -19.03
N ALA A 25 6.72 10.13 -18.68
CA ALA A 25 6.14 11.26 -19.41
C ALA A 25 6.68 11.39 -20.84
N GLU A 26 7.75 10.69 -21.20
CA GLU A 26 8.26 10.60 -22.57
C GLU A 26 7.87 9.27 -23.22
N GLN A 27 6.57 9.02 -23.42
CA GLN A 27 6.00 8.46 -24.65
C GLN A 27 4.53 8.09 -24.46
N ASN A 28 3.70 8.84 -25.19
CA ASN A 28 2.30 8.61 -25.54
C ASN A 28 1.24 9.18 -24.60
N GLY A 29 0.63 10.27 -25.08
CA GLY A 29 -0.72 10.67 -24.73
C GLY A 29 -0.78 11.82 -23.74
N GLU A 30 -0.36 13.01 -24.17
CA GLU A 30 -0.79 14.27 -23.57
C GLU A 30 -2.32 14.29 -23.47
N SER A 31 -2.88 13.93 -22.30
CA SER A 31 -4.17 14.48 -21.89
C SER A 31 -3.92 15.97 -21.70
N LYS A 32 -4.21 16.73 -22.76
CA LYS A 32 -4.32 18.19 -22.71
C LYS A 32 -5.32 18.53 -21.61
N ARG A 33 -4.82 18.79 -20.39
CA ARG A 33 -5.39 19.84 -19.56
C ARG A 33 -5.32 21.09 -20.44
N GLN A 34 -6.46 21.56 -20.90
CA GLN A 34 -6.58 22.97 -21.27
C GLN A 34 -6.27 23.74 -19.99
N ARG A 35 -4.99 24.05 -19.80
CA ARG A 35 -4.62 25.30 -19.15
C ARG A 35 -5.49 26.34 -19.84
N LEU A 36 -6.27 27.09 -19.07
CA LEU A 36 -6.73 28.39 -19.51
C LEU A 36 -5.48 29.22 -19.74
N ASP A 37 -4.89 29.04 -20.93
CA ASP A 37 -3.89 29.90 -21.52
C ASP A 37 -4.62 31.23 -21.73
N HIS A 38 -4.61 32.07 -20.70
CA HIS A 38 -4.67 33.49 -20.92
C HIS A 38 -3.44 33.80 -21.76
N SER A 39 -3.67 33.87 -23.07
CA SER A 39 -2.85 34.54 -24.07
C SER A 39 -1.51 35.02 -23.54
N SER A 40 -0.46 34.28 -23.88
CA SER A 40 0.91 34.77 -23.90
C SER A 40 1.02 35.91 -24.92
N GLU A 41 0.42 37.06 -24.61
CA GLU A 41 0.91 38.34 -25.07
C GLU A 41 2.20 38.59 -24.29
N ILE A 42 3.21 39.04 -25.02
CA ILE A 42 4.54 39.37 -24.49
C ILE A 42 4.34 40.49 -23.47
N VAL A 43 4.20 40.12 -22.19
CA VAL A 43 4.31 41.05 -21.07
C VAL A 43 5.81 41.28 -20.90
N GLU A 44 6.24 42.51 -21.14
CA GLU A 44 7.57 43.00 -20.81
C GLU A 44 7.98 42.49 -19.42
N ASP A 45 9.29 42.23 -19.21
CA ASP A 45 9.91 41.96 -17.90
C ASP A 45 9.45 43.00 -16.87
N VAL A 46 8.30 42.76 -16.24
CA VAL A 46 7.90 43.44 -15.03
C VAL A 46 8.77 42.79 -13.96
N ASN A 47 9.78 43.53 -13.53
CA ASN A 47 10.52 43.28 -12.30
C ASN A 47 9.51 43.11 -11.16
N LEU A 48 9.02 41.89 -10.96
CA LEU A 48 8.20 41.52 -9.80
C LEU A 48 9.15 41.61 -8.60
N GLU A 49 8.99 42.66 -7.80
CA GLU A 49 9.73 42.77 -6.55
C GLU A 49 9.53 41.46 -5.75
N PRO A 50 10.63 40.83 -5.28
CA PRO A 50 10.50 39.60 -4.50
C PRO A 50 9.59 39.84 -3.30
N LEU A 51 8.65 38.92 -3.09
CA LEU A 51 7.70 39.00 -1.97
C LEU A 51 8.46 39.16 -0.66
N ASN A 52 8.17 40.24 0.06
CA ASN A 52 8.68 40.48 1.40
C ASN A 52 7.53 40.35 2.42
N GLU A 53 7.88 40.25 3.71
CA GLU A 53 6.87 40.04 4.77
C GLU A 53 5.78 41.12 4.76
N SER A 54 6.11 42.37 4.41
CA SER A 54 5.13 43.46 4.37
C SER A 54 4.12 43.32 3.22
N SER A 55 4.59 42.88 2.05
CA SER A 55 3.74 42.58 0.89
C SER A 55 2.84 41.38 1.17
N VAL A 56 3.37 40.33 1.80
CA VAL A 56 2.58 39.14 2.20
C VAL A 56 1.49 39.52 3.21
N ARG A 57 1.82 40.30 4.25
CA ARG A 57 0.81 40.79 5.21
C ARG A 57 -0.27 41.62 4.51
N ARG A 58 0.07 42.43 3.52
CA ARG A 58 -0.91 43.21 2.76
C ARG A 58 -1.84 42.32 1.93
N LEU A 59 -1.31 41.28 1.28
CA LEU A 59 -2.09 40.29 0.53
C LEU A 59 -3.09 39.59 1.46
N ILE A 60 -2.60 39.08 2.60
CA ILE A 60 -3.44 38.41 3.60
C ILE A 60 -4.55 39.34 4.11
N LEU A 61 -4.22 40.58 4.48
CA LEU A 61 -5.21 41.54 4.97
C LEU A 61 -6.23 41.94 3.89
N ASN A 62 -5.84 41.96 2.62
CA ASN A 62 -6.77 42.19 1.51
C ASN A 62 -7.77 41.04 1.40
N PHE A 63 -7.27 39.79 1.43
CA PHE A 63 -8.11 38.59 1.45
C PHE A 63 -9.12 38.62 2.62
N GLU A 64 -8.66 38.84 3.85
CA GLU A 64 -9.53 38.88 5.04
C GLU A 64 -10.62 39.96 4.91
N LYS A 65 -10.26 41.13 4.34
CA LYS A 65 -11.21 42.22 4.08
C LYS A 65 -12.25 41.82 3.04
N MET A 66 -11.87 41.14 1.96
CA MET A 66 -12.80 40.69 0.92
C MET A 66 -13.71 39.57 1.44
N ALA A 67 -13.17 38.63 2.23
CA ALA A 67 -13.95 37.56 2.87
C ALA A 67 -15.01 38.14 3.81
N ALA A 68 -14.63 39.10 4.66
CA ALA A 68 -15.56 39.78 5.56
C ALA A 68 -16.63 40.58 4.79
N LYS A 69 -16.25 41.30 3.72
CA LYS A 69 -17.19 42.05 2.87
C LYS A 69 -18.20 41.11 2.22
N ASN A 70 -17.75 39.99 1.66
CA ASN A 70 -18.63 39.00 1.05
C ASN A 70 -19.62 38.43 2.07
N GLN A 71 -19.12 38.03 3.24
CA GLN A 71 -19.96 37.51 4.31
C GLN A 71 -21.02 38.54 4.77
N GLU A 72 -20.65 39.81 4.92
CA GLU A 72 -21.60 40.89 5.25
C GLU A 72 -22.67 41.04 4.19
N MET A 73 -22.29 41.05 2.90
CA MET A 73 -23.22 41.21 1.78
C MET A 73 -24.19 40.03 1.68
N ARG A 74 -23.72 38.79 1.91
CA ARG A 74 -24.56 37.59 1.95
C ARG A 74 -25.53 37.60 3.14
N ILE A 75 -25.12 38.11 4.30
CA ILE A 75 -26.02 38.29 5.46
C ILE A 75 -27.07 39.36 5.17
N LYS A 76 -26.68 40.46 4.51
CA LYS A 76 -27.55 41.60 4.20
C LYS A 76 -28.57 41.28 3.11
N TYR A 77 -28.20 40.43 2.15
CA TYR A 77 -29.00 40.10 0.97
C TYR A 77 -29.05 38.57 0.74
N PRO A 78 -29.63 37.79 1.67
CA PRO A 78 -29.55 36.31 1.62
C PRO A 78 -30.21 35.70 0.39
N ASP A 79 -31.30 36.30 -0.10
CA ASP A 79 -32.11 35.78 -1.21
C ASP A 79 -31.87 36.54 -2.53
N ASP A 80 -30.86 37.41 -2.61
CA ASP A 80 -30.60 38.26 -3.77
C ASP A 80 -29.13 38.13 -4.24
N PRO A 81 -28.79 37.06 -5.00
CA PRO A 81 -27.43 36.80 -5.44
C PRO A 81 -26.78 37.92 -6.24
N ILE A 82 -27.57 38.67 -6.99
CA ILE A 82 -27.08 39.78 -7.83
C ILE A 82 -26.41 40.85 -6.96
N LYS A 83 -26.90 41.07 -5.74
CA LYS A 83 -26.35 42.09 -4.84
C LYS A 83 -25.02 41.73 -4.20
N PHE A 84 -24.70 40.45 -4.07
CA PHE A 84 -23.43 40.01 -3.49
C PHE A 84 -22.46 39.41 -4.53
N MET A 85 -22.89 39.23 -5.78
CA MET A 85 -22.07 38.66 -6.86
C MET A 85 -20.73 39.38 -7.04
N ASP A 86 -20.73 40.72 -7.08
CA ASP A 86 -19.48 41.49 -7.23
C ASP A 86 -18.51 41.22 -6.06
N SER A 87 -19.04 41.04 -4.83
CA SER A 87 -18.21 40.70 -3.67
C SER A 87 -17.68 39.26 -3.70
N GLU A 88 -18.36 38.33 -4.37
CA GLU A 88 -17.85 36.97 -4.61
C GLU A 88 -16.72 36.98 -5.62
N VAL A 89 -16.84 37.77 -6.69
CA VAL A 89 -15.78 37.93 -7.69
C VAL A 89 -14.54 38.55 -7.05
N GLU A 90 -14.71 39.63 -6.26
CA GLU A 90 -13.60 40.25 -5.52
C GLU A 90 -12.94 39.28 -4.52
N LEU A 91 -13.73 38.46 -3.81
CA LEU A 91 -13.20 37.43 -2.92
C LEU A 91 -12.41 36.37 -3.69
N ASN A 92 -12.94 35.89 -4.82
CA ASN A 92 -12.25 34.92 -5.66
C ASN A 92 -10.91 35.47 -6.17
N VAL A 93 -10.87 36.72 -6.65
CA VAL A 93 -9.62 37.38 -7.05
C VAL A 93 -8.63 37.44 -5.90
N ALA A 94 -9.08 37.79 -4.69
CA ALA A 94 -8.21 37.82 -3.52
C ALA A 94 -7.67 36.43 -3.13
N ILE A 95 -8.43 35.36 -3.34
CA ILE A 95 -7.94 33.98 -3.18
C ILE A 95 -6.89 33.66 -4.23
N GLN A 96 -7.12 34.02 -5.50
CA GLN A 96 -6.16 33.81 -6.58
C GLN A 96 -4.82 34.54 -6.32
N GLU A 97 -4.84 35.75 -5.76
CA GLU A 97 -3.63 36.48 -5.38
C GLU A 97 -2.78 35.74 -4.31
N LEU A 98 -3.41 34.93 -3.44
CA LEU A 98 -2.71 34.15 -2.40
C LEU A 98 -1.89 32.98 -2.97
N HIS A 99 -2.14 32.52 -4.20
CA HIS A 99 -1.34 31.46 -4.81
C HIS A 99 0.15 31.84 -4.91
N SER A 100 0.45 33.13 -5.02
CA SER A 100 1.82 33.64 -4.96
C SER A 100 2.61 33.21 -3.71
N LEU A 101 1.91 32.89 -2.61
CA LEU A 101 2.52 32.39 -1.36
C LEU A 101 3.09 30.97 -1.47
N ALA A 102 2.59 30.13 -2.37
CA ALA A 102 3.12 28.79 -2.58
C ALA A 102 4.59 28.82 -3.06
N THR A 103 4.98 29.90 -3.73
CA THR A 103 6.37 30.13 -4.19
C THR A 103 7.32 30.62 -3.10
N VAL A 104 6.79 30.97 -1.91
CA VAL A 104 7.57 31.52 -0.78
C VAL A 104 7.16 30.90 0.56
N PRO A 105 7.36 29.56 0.76
CA PRO A 105 6.93 28.84 1.95
C PRO A 105 7.42 29.45 3.28
N GLN A 106 8.57 30.12 3.30
CA GLN A 106 9.12 30.79 4.49
C GLN A 106 8.15 31.80 5.14
N PHE A 107 7.11 32.26 4.43
CA PHE A 107 6.10 33.15 4.96
C PHE A 107 4.82 32.46 5.46
N TYR A 108 4.72 31.12 5.42
CA TYR A 108 3.58 30.38 5.99
C TYR A 108 3.37 30.66 7.49
N ALA A 109 4.45 30.94 8.23
CA ALA A 109 4.34 31.40 9.62
C ALA A 109 3.51 32.69 9.79
N VAL A 110 3.47 33.55 8.77
CA VAL A 110 2.63 34.76 8.77
C VAL A 110 1.16 34.40 8.60
N LEU A 111 0.82 33.45 7.72
CA LEU A 111 -0.55 32.94 7.55
C LEU A 111 -1.09 32.32 8.83
N ALA A 112 -0.29 31.46 9.47
CA ALA A 112 -0.64 30.83 10.74
C ALA A 112 -0.88 31.88 11.83
N ARG A 113 0.04 32.85 12.00
CA ARG A 113 -0.09 33.92 13.02
C ARG A 113 -1.30 34.83 12.79
N LEU A 114 -1.68 35.08 11.54
CA LEU A 114 -2.86 35.90 11.21
C LEU A 114 -4.17 35.10 11.18
N ASN A 115 -4.11 33.80 11.50
CA ASN A 115 -5.25 32.87 11.51
C ASN A 115 -5.96 32.73 10.16
N THR A 116 -5.26 33.03 9.06
CA THR A 116 -5.82 33.00 7.70
C THR A 116 -6.16 31.59 7.24
N VAL A 117 -5.41 30.59 7.71
CA VAL A 117 -5.71 29.17 7.42
C VAL A 117 -7.11 28.79 7.94
N SER A 118 -7.51 29.31 9.10
CA SER A 118 -8.86 29.10 9.65
C SER A 118 -9.93 29.78 8.79
N SER A 119 -9.70 31.03 8.34
CA SER A 119 -10.59 31.74 7.42
C SER A 119 -10.77 30.98 6.10
N LEU A 120 -9.67 30.47 5.52
CA LEU A 120 -9.71 29.64 4.31
C LEU A 120 -10.49 28.33 4.55
N CYS A 121 -10.26 27.64 5.67
CA CYS A 121 -11.02 26.42 6.01
C CYS A 121 -12.53 26.67 6.13
N GLN A 122 -12.95 27.84 6.62
CA GLN A 122 -14.37 28.21 6.64
C GLN A 122 -14.94 28.41 5.23
N LEU A 123 -14.15 28.99 4.31
CA LEU A 123 -14.54 29.19 2.91
C LEU A 123 -14.65 27.89 2.11
N LEU A 124 -14.02 26.77 2.54
CA LEU A 124 -14.30 25.45 1.94
C LEU A 124 -15.79 25.07 2.03
N LEU A 125 -16.51 25.60 3.03
CA LEU A 125 -17.94 25.37 3.23
C LEU A 125 -18.82 26.48 2.64
N HIS A 126 -18.25 27.35 1.80
CA HIS A 126 -18.95 28.47 1.21
C HIS A 126 -20.08 28.00 0.27
N PRO A 127 -21.28 28.62 0.27
CA PRO A 127 -22.41 28.17 -0.54
C PRO A 127 -22.13 28.12 -2.04
N ASN A 128 -21.33 29.05 -2.56
CA ASN A 128 -20.81 29.00 -3.93
C ASN A 128 -19.63 28.00 -3.99
N SER A 129 -19.78 26.94 -4.79
CA SER A 129 -18.76 25.90 -4.98
C SER A 129 -17.49 26.44 -5.62
N ASP A 130 -17.57 27.46 -6.48
CA ASP A 130 -16.40 28.05 -7.15
C ASP A 130 -15.38 28.60 -6.14
N ILE A 131 -15.85 29.28 -5.09
CA ILE A 131 -15.00 29.79 -4.01
C ILE A 131 -14.35 28.65 -3.23
N ALA A 132 -15.09 27.58 -2.97
CA ALA A 132 -14.54 26.44 -2.23
C ALA A 132 -13.54 25.62 -3.06
N VAL A 133 -13.77 25.49 -4.38
CA VAL A 133 -12.81 24.90 -5.31
C VAL A 133 -11.55 25.76 -5.37
N ALA A 134 -11.67 27.08 -5.50
CA ALA A 134 -10.53 27.99 -5.49
C ALA A 134 -9.68 27.89 -4.21
N VAL A 135 -10.32 27.75 -3.04
CA VAL A 135 -9.59 27.52 -1.78
C VAL A 135 -8.93 26.14 -1.74
N THR A 136 -9.59 25.11 -2.29
CA THR A 136 -9.03 23.76 -2.36
C THR A 136 -7.78 23.75 -3.27
N ASP A 137 -7.84 24.44 -4.40
CA ASP A 137 -6.71 24.57 -5.33
C ASP A 137 -5.56 25.37 -4.72
N LEU A 138 -5.85 26.43 -3.96
CA LEU A 138 -4.84 27.14 -3.17
C LEU A 138 -4.14 26.22 -2.17
N PHE A 139 -4.91 25.43 -1.40
CA PHE A 139 -4.32 24.47 -0.47
C PHE A 139 -3.52 23.39 -1.19
N TYR A 140 -3.97 22.95 -2.36
CA TYR A 140 -3.23 21.98 -3.16
C TYR A 140 -1.86 22.55 -3.55
N GLU A 141 -1.81 23.75 -4.12
CA GLU A 141 -0.54 24.37 -4.52
C GLU A 141 0.37 24.67 -3.31
N MET A 142 -0.21 25.08 -2.18
CA MET A 142 0.56 25.34 -0.97
C MET A 142 1.14 24.07 -0.32
N THR A 143 0.51 22.92 -0.52
CA THR A 143 0.93 21.62 0.05
C THR A 143 1.69 20.74 -0.93
N ASP A 144 1.64 21.03 -2.23
CA ASP A 144 2.42 20.36 -3.27
C ASP A 144 3.88 20.83 -3.24
N ILE A 145 4.64 20.28 -2.29
CA ILE A 145 6.00 20.70 -2.00
C ILE A 145 6.98 19.59 -2.40
N GLU A 146 8.10 19.99 -3.00
CA GLU A 146 9.14 19.05 -3.41
C GLU A 146 9.65 18.22 -2.22
N THR A 147 9.92 16.93 -2.47
CA THR A 147 10.34 15.96 -1.44
C THR A 147 11.55 16.42 -0.62
N GLU A 148 12.47 17.18 -1.22
CA GLU A 148 13.66 17.71 -0.55
C GLU A 148 13.33 18.79 0.50
N SER A 149 12.17 19.43 0.36
CA SER A 149 11.72 20.50 1.25
C SER A 149 10.84 20.01 2.40
N LEU A 150 10.47 18.71 2.46
CA LEU A 150 9.57 18.16 3.49
C LEU A 150 10.05 18.36 4.94
N SER A 151 11.35 18.63 5.15
CA SER A 151 11.92 18.94 6.47
C SER A 151 12.01 20.44 6.78
N ASP A 152 11.44 21.31 5.94
CA ASP A 152 11.41 22.75 6.15
C ASP A 152 10.43 23.10 7.30
N PRO A 153 10.89 23.76 8.38
CA PRO A 153 10.02 24.18 9.49
C PRO A 153 8.80 25.01 9.06
N ALA A 154 8.89 25.73 7.94
CA ALA A 154 7.78 26.53 7.45
C ALA A 154 6.58 25.67 6.99
N ILE A 155 6.87 24.45 6.51
CA ILE A 155 5.85 23.48 6.07
C ILE A 155 5.18 22.85 7.28
N GLU A 156 5.97 22.45 8.29
CA GLU A 156 5.45 21.94 9.56
C GLU A 156 4.46 22.93 10.18
N ILE A 157 4.80 24.23 10.19
CA ILE A 157 3.91 25.30 10.66
C ILE A 157 2.60 25.38 9.85
N LEU A 158 2.63 25.19 8.53
CA LEU A 158 1.42 25.19 7.71
C LEU A 158 0.53 23.97 8.04
N ILE A 159 1.14 22.79 8.15
CA ILE A 159 0.41 21.55 8.46
C ILE A 159 -0.22 21.63 9.86
N ASP A 160 0.52 22.10 10.86
CA ASP A 160 -0.02 22.34 12.20
C ASP A 160 -1.22 23.29 12.15
N ALA A 161 -1.10 24.40 11.41
CA ALA A 161 -2.20 25.36 11.25
C ALA A 161 -3.42 24.75 10.53
N LEU A 162 -3.23 23.88 9.54
CA LEU A 162 -4.29 23.16 8.84
C LEU A 162 -4.98 22.16 9.78
N MET A 163 -4.22 21.43 10.59
CA MET A 163 -4.73 20.47 11.57
C MET A 163 -5.52 21.18 12.67
N ASP A 164 -5.00 22.28 13.22
CA ASP A 164 -5.68 23.14 14.20
C ASP A 164 -6.98 23.73 13.64
N ALA A 165 -6.99 24.11 12.36
CA ALA A 165 -8.18 24.60 11.67
C ALA A 165 -9.17 23.50 11.25
N GLN A 166 -8.90 22.23 11.60
CA GLN A 166 -9.70 21.06 11.23
C GLN A 166 -9.89 20.92 9.70
N ALA A 167 -8.84 21.23 8.93
CA ALA A 167 -8.87 21.17 7.47
C ALA A 167 -9.38 19.82 6.92
N PRO A 168 -8.95 18.64 7.42
CA PRO A 168 -9.49 17.36 6.94
C PRO A 168 -11.01 17.25 7.09
N GLN A 169 -11.58 17.79 8.18
CA GLN A 169 -13.02 17.76 8.39
C GLN A 169 -13.77 18.71 7.45
N CYS A 170 -13.20 19.90 7.18
CA CYS A 170 -13.75 20.89 6.26
C CYS A 170 -13.69 20.40 4.81
N LEU A 171 -12.55 19.86 4.40
CA LEU A 171 -12.32 19.25 3.08
C LEU A 171 -13.33 18.12 2.82
N LEU A 172 -13.51 17.17 3.74
CA LEU A 172 -14.48 16.09 3.57
C LEU A 172 -15.93 16.58 3.47
N ARG A 173 -16.28 17.64 4.19
CA ARG A 173 -17.63 18.23 4.10
C ARG A 173 -17.85 18.90 2.74
N ASN A 174 -16.83 19.59 2.22
CA ASN A 174 -16.86 20.14 0.87
C ASN A 174 -16.99 19.00 -0.16
N LEU A 175 -16.13 17.98 -0.07
CA LEU A 175 -16.10 16.82 -0.96
C LEU A 175 -17.47 16.14 -1.13
N LYS A 176 -18.26 16.05 -0.05
CA LYS A 176 -19.60 15.42 -0.07
C LYS A 176 -20.67 16.21 -0.83
N ARG A 177 -20.45 17.50 -1.10
CA ARG A 177 -21.44 18.37 -1.78
C ARG A 177 -21.10 18.64 -3.24
N LEU A 178 -19.86 18.38 -3.65
CA LEU A 178 -19.40 18.60 -5.02
C LEU A 178 -20.08 17.64 -6.00
N ASN A 179 -20.38 18.15 -7.19
CA ASN A 179 -21.00 17.41 -8.29
C ASN A 179 -19.99 17.15 -9.40
N GLU A 180 -19.53 15.92 -9.53
CA GLU A 180 -18.53 15.51 -10.52
C GLU A 180 -19.01 15.56 -11.98
N ASP A 181 -20.31 15.78 -12.24
CA ASP A 181 -20.80 16.09 -13.59
C ASP A 181 -20.33 17.49 -14.07
N ASN A 182 -19.96 18.37 -13.14
CA ASN A 182 -19.31 19.65 -13.42
C ASN A 182 -17.78 19.45 -13.44
N PRO A 183 -17.08 19.73 -14.56
CA PRO A 183 -15.62 19.56 -14.66
C PRO A 183 -14.82 20.31 -13.58
N ASP A 184 -15.24 21.52 -13.21
CA ASP A 184 -14.52 22.34 -12.22
C ASP A 184 -14.66 21.75 -10.80
N GLU A 185 -15.85 21.23 -10.48
CA GLU A 185 -16.08 20.54 -9.20
C GLU A 185 -15.43 19.15 -9.17
N ALA A 186 -15.36 18.46 -10.31
CA ALA A 186 -14.62 17.20 -10.44
C ALA A 186 -13.11 17.42 -10.21
N ALA A 187 -12.56 18.54 -10.70
CA ALA A 187 -11.19 18.96 -10.38
C ALA A 187 -11.04 19.27 -8.88
N GLY A 188 -12.01 19.95 -8.27
CA GLY A 188 -12.01 20.18 -6.82
C GLY A 188 -12.03 18.91 -5.97
N VAL A 189 -12.72 17.85 -6.43
CA VAL A 189 -12.67 16.51 -5.81
C VAL A 189 -11.26 15.94 -5.86
N HIS A 190 -10.59 16.03 -7.00
CA HIS A 190 -9.20 15.61 -7.17
C HIS A 190 -8.25 16.40 -6.26
N SER A 191 -8.31 17.74 -6.31
CA SER A 191 -7.49 18.62 -5.47
C SER A 191 -7.69 18.33 -3.98
N THR A 192 -8.92 18.03 -3.55
CA THR A 192 -9.20 17.66 -2.15
C THR A 192 -8.47 16.38 -1.73
N MET A 193 -8.43 15.37 -2.59
CA MET A 193 -7.69 14.13 -2.31
C MET A 193 -6.18 14.38 -2.29
N ALA A 194 -5.67 15.21 -3.21
CA ALA A 194 -4.25 15.58 -3.26
C ALA A 194 -3.79 16.38 -2.05
N VAL A 195 -4.58 17.35 -1.58
CA VAL A 195 -4.28 18.07 -0.32
C VAL A 195 -4.17 17.09 0.83
N LEU A 196 -5.10 16.13 0.94
CA LEU A 196 -5.06 15.16 2.03
C LEU A 196 -3.85 14.23 1.95
N GLU A 197 -3.50 13.74 0.75
CA GLU A 197 -2.29 12.95 0.52
C GLU A 197 -1.04 13.72 0.93
N ASN A 198 -0.86 14.94 0.44
CA ASN A 198 0.27 15.80 0.79
C ASN A 198 0.39 16.00 2.31
N MET A 199 -0.74 16.22 3.00
CA MET A 199 -0.76 16.34 4.46
C MET A 199 -0.39 15.02 5.19
N ILE A 200 -0.70 13.85 4.62
CA ILE A 200 -0.31 12.54 5.18
C ILE A 200 1.18 12.29 5.00
N ASP A 201 1.75 12.67 3.86
CA ASP A 201 3.18 12.52 3.59
C ASP A 201 4.05 13.37 4.53
N MET A 202 3.50 14.48 5.04
CA MET A 202 4.21 15.39 5.95
C MET A 202 4.09 15.00 7.43
N THR A 203 3.02 14.33 7.85
CA THR A 203 2.86 13.88 9.24
C THR A 203 2.01 12.61 9.34
N THR A 204 2.44 11.70 10.22
CA THR A 204 1.78 10.41 10.45
C THR A 204 0.40 10.55 11.10
N ASP A 205 0.13 11.67 11.78
CA ASP A 205 -1.11 11.88 12.53
C ASP A 205 -2.30 12.19 11.62
N THR A 206 -2.06 12.82 10.46
CA THR A 206 -3.12 13.22 9.50
C THR A 206 -3.96 12.01 9.08
N ALA A 207 -3.34 10.86 8.80
CA ALA A 207 -4.06 9.67 8.36
C ALA A 207 -5.07 9.19 9.41
N GLY A 208 -4.69 9.22 10.70
CA GLY A 208 -5.58 8.89 11.80
C GLY A 208 -6.78 9.83 11.90
N VAL A 209 -6.53 11.14 11.81
CA VAL A 209 -7.58 12.17 11.83
C VAL A 209 -8.50 12.06 10.62
N ALA A 210 -7.97 11.83 9.42
CA ALA A 210 -8.76 11.62 8.21
C ALA A 210 -9.72 10.42 8.35
N VAL A 211 -9.23 9.31 8.90
CA VAL A 211 -10.08 8.14 9.18
C VAL A 211 -11.20 8.51 10.14
N GLN A 212 -10.92 9.24 11.23
CA GLN A 212 -11.92 9.69 12.20
C GLN A 212 -12.96 10.64 11.59
N CYS A 213 -12.55 11.53 10.67
CA CYS A 213 -13.48 12.39 9.93
C CYS A 213 -14.44 11.61 9.02
N GLY A 214 -14.06 10.39 8.60
CA GLY A 214 -14.88 9.49 7.79
C GLY A 214 -14.44 9.34 6.34
N TYR A 215 -13.17 9.66 6.01
CA TYR A 215 -12.63 9.47 4.66
C TYR A 215 -12.66 8.01 4.23
N GLY A 216 -12.26 7.08 5.11
CA GLY A 216 -12.29 5.64 4.80
C GLY A 216 -13.67 5.15 4.34
N GLN A 217 -14.73 5.61 5.01
CA GLN A 217 -16.10 5.27 4.62
C GLN A 217 -16.51 5.91 3.29
N TRP A 218 -16.14 7.17 3.09
CA TRP A 218 -16.47 7.89 1.85
C TRP A 218 -15.81 7.22 0.64
N LEU A 219 -14.52 6.85 0.75
CA LEU A 219 -13.77 6.17 -0.30
C LEU A 219 -14.38 4.81 -0.66
N LEU A 220 -14.73 3.99 0.34
CA LEU A 220 -15.40 2.70 0.11
C LEU A 220 -16.73 2.86 -0.62
N ASN A 221 -17.52 3.87 -0.24
CA ASN A 221 -18.77 4.18 -0.92
C ASN A 221 -18.52 4.59 -2.38
N ARG A 222 -17.53 5.45 -2.64
CA ARG A 222 -17.16 5.89 -4.00
C ARG A 222 -16.69 4.74 -4.88
N LEU A 223 -15.91 3.80 -4.34
CA LEU A 223 -15.49 2.58 -5.06
C LEU A 223 -16.68 1.68 -5.42
N LYS A 224 -17.63 1.52 -4.48
CA LYS A 224 -18.85 0.71 -4.65
C LYS A 224 -19.83 1.28 -5.68
N MET A 225 -19.82 2.60 -5.91
CA MET A 225 -20.73 3.25 -6.86
C MET A 225 -20.57 2.68 -8.28
N LYS A 226 -21.71 2.40 -8.91
CA LYS A 226 -21.80 1.92 -10.30
C LYS A 226 -21.78 3.09 -11.29
N ILE A 227 -20.70 3.83 -11.25
CA ILE A 227 -20.43 4.94 -12.16
C ILE A 227 -19.34 4.56 -13.17
N PRO A 228 -19.26 5.24 -14.33
CA PRO A 228 -18.17 5.08 -15.26
C PRO A 228 -16.81 5.21 -14.57
N PHE A 229 -15.80 4.51 -15.09
CA PHE A 229 -14.44 4.65 -14.60
C PHE A 229 -13.89 6.02 -15.01
N ASP A 230 -13.41 6.77 -14.02
CA ASP A 230 -12.83 8.11 -14.15
C ASP A 230 -11.53 8.21 -13.33
N GLU A 231 -10.78 9.30 -13.52
CA GLU A 231 -9.52 9.56 -12.80
C GLU A 231 -9.74 9.69 -11.29
N ASN A 232 -10.88 10.25 -10.86
CA ASN A 232 -11.22 10.35 -9.44
C ASN A 232 -11.44 8.97 -8.78
N LYS A 233 -12.05 8.00 -9.49
CA LYS A 233 -12.19 6.63 -8.99
C LYS A 233 -10.84 5.92 -8.86
N LEU A 234 -9.93 6.16 -9.81
CA LEU A 234 -8.55 5.71 -9.71
C LEU A 234 -7.91 6.29 -8.44
N TYR A 235 -7.98 7.60 -8.27
CA TYR A 235 -7.35 8.27 -7.13
C TYR A 235 -7.95 7.83 -5.77
N CYS A 236 -9.26 7.58 -5.72
CA CYS A 236 -9.90 7.01 -4.53
C CYS A 236 -9.28 5.66 -4.11
N SER A 237 -8.89 4.82 -5.07
CA SER A 237 -8.26 3.52 -4.77
C SER A 237 -6.84 3.67 -4.21
N GLU A 238 -6.12 4.69 -4.65
CA GLU A 238 -4.78 5.02 -4.18
C GLU A 238 -4.83 5.62 -2.77
N LEU A 239 -5.66 6.65 -2.56
CA LEU A 239 -5.83 7.29 -1.27
C LEU A 239 -6.33 6.31 -0.20
N LEU A 240 -7.22 5.37 -0.56
CA LEU A 240 -7.60 4.29 0.37
C LEU A 240 -6.41 3.42 0.75
N GLY A 241 -5.52 3.10 -0.20
CA GLY A 241 -4.28 2.38 0.05
C GLY A 241 -3.36 3.12 1.02
N ILE A 242 -3.17 4.43 0.81
CA ILE A 242 -2.39 5.31 1.68
C ILE A 242 -2.96 5.31 3.11
N LEU A 243 -4.28 5.43 3.27
CA LEU A 243 -4.91 5.40 4.59
C LEU A 243 -4.76 4.03 5.27
N LEU A 244 -4.87 2.92 4.54
CA LEU A 244 -4.70 1.57 5.10
C LEU A 244 -3.25 1.29 5.51
N GLN A 245 -2.28 1.88 4.80
CA GLN A 245 -0.86 1.77 5.13
C GLN A 245 -0.52 2.56 6.39
N ASN A 246 -1.06 3.78 6.51
CA ASN A 246 -0.70 4.72 7.58
C ASN A 246 -1.64 4.70 8.80
N SER A 247 -2.74 3.93 8.78
CA SER A 247 -3.70 3.87 9.90
C SER A 247 -4.28 2.47 10.11
N ASP A 248 -3.98 1.86 11.25
CA ASP A 248 -4.62 0.61 11.69
C ASP A 248 -6.12 0.78 11.96
N GLU A 249 -6.54 1.99 12.36
CA GLU A 249 -7.96 2.31 12.53
C GLU A 249 -8.70 2.25 11.19
N CYS A 250 -8.05 2.63 10.07
CA CYS A 250 -8.62 2.49 8.73
C CYS A 250 -8.99 1.03 8.42
N LYS A 251 -8.15 0.07 8.85
CA LYS A 251 -8.41 -1.37 8.64
C LYS A 251 -9.67 -1.85 9.40
N LYS A 252 -9.95 -1.27 10.58
CA LYS A 252 -11.16 -1.52 11.36
C LYS A 252 -12.38 -0.87 10.72
N VAL A 253 -12.29 0.39 10.31
CA VAL A 253 -13.38 1.07 9.59
C VAL A 253 -13.72 0.32 8.31
N LEU A 254 -12.73 -0.19 7.58
CA LEU A 254 -12.94 -1.04 6.41
C LEU A 254 -13.70 -2.32 6.77
N HIS A 255 -13.34 -2.98 7.87
CA HIS A 255 -14.03 -4.17 8.35
C HIS A 255 -15.51 -3.91 8.65
N GLU A 256 -15.79 -2.84 9.40
CA GLU A 256 -17.14 -2.47 9.86
C GLU A 256 -18.09 -2.12 8.71
N ASN A 257 -17.52 -1.69 7.58
CA ASN A 257 -18.29 -1.19 6.44
C ASN A 257 -18.30 -2.15 5.24
N ASN A 258 -18.10 -3.45 5.48
CA ASN A 258 -18.07 -4.51 4.46
C ASN A 258 -17.05 -4.24 3.35
N GLY A 259 -15.93 -3.59 3.69
CA GLY A 259 -14.93 -3.19 2.70
C GLY A 259 -14.28 -4.36 1.97
N ILE A 260 -14.13 -5.52 2.62
CA ILE A 260 -13.60 -6.73 1.97
C ILE A 260 -14.51 -7.17 0.81
N ASP A 261 -15.83 -7.19 1.02
CA ASP A 261 -16.77 -7.56 -0.04
C ASP A 261 -16.74 -6.55 -1.19
N ILE A 262 -16.64 -5.25 -0.87
CA ILE A 262 -16.51 -4.18 -1.87
C ILE A 262 -15.25 -4.39 -2.72
N LEU A 263 -14.10 -4.61 -2.09
CA LEU A 263 -12.83 -4.83 -2.79
C LEU A 263 -12.88 -6.11 -3.65
N LEU A 264 -13.44 -7.21 -3.14
CA LEU A 264 -13.61 -8.45 -3.89
C LEU A 264 -14.57 -8.26 -5.08
N GLU A 265 -15.65 -7.48 -4.93
CA GLU A 265 -16.57 -7.14 -6.03
C GLU A 265 -15.87 -6.32 -7.13
N GLN A 266 -15.05 -5.33 -6.76
CA GLN A 266 -14.25 -4.56 -7.73
C GLN A 266 -13.28 -5.49 -8.48
N LEU A 267 -12.57 -6.36 -7.76
CA LEU A 267 -11.60 -7.29 -8.36
C LEU A 267 -12.27 -8.38 -9.21
N ALA A 268 -13.51 -8.76 -8.91
CA ALA A 268 -14.25 -9.74 -9.69
C ALA A 268 -14.45 -9.32 -11.15
N GLY A 269 -14.37 -8.02 -11.46
CA GLY A 269 -14.36 -7.50 -12.83
C GLY A 269 -13.14 -7.93 -13.66
N TYR A 270 -12.04 -8.32 -13.02
CA TYR A 270 -10.77 -8.72 -13.66
C TYR A 270 -10.51 -10.23 -13.64
N LYS A 271 -11.47 -11.03 -13.14
CA LYS A 271 -11.27 -12.47 -12.96
C LYS A 271 -11.02 -13.28 -14.24
N ARG A 272 -11.36 -12.74 -15.42
CA ARG A 272 -11.22 -13.37 -16.74
C ARG A 272 -10.77 -12.43 -17.86
N ARG A 273 -10.50 -11.16 -17.55
CA ARG A 273 -10.11 -10.15 -18.53
C ARG A 273 -8.95 -9.33 -17.97
N ASP A 274 -8.08 -8.86 -18.86
CA ASP A 274 -7.08 -7.87 -18.49
C ASP A 274 -7.76 -6.49 -18.39
N PRO A 275 -7.24 -5.59 -17.54
CA PRO A 275 -7.63 -4.18 -17.54
C PRO A 275 -7.36 -3.50 -18.89
N TYR A 276 -8.16 -2.47 -19.20
CA TYR A 276 -8.05 -1.64 -20.39
C TYR A 276 -7.16 -0.42 -20.13
N GLY A 277 -6.01 -0.38 -20.78
CA GLY A 277 -5.06 0.75 -20.64
C GLY A 277 -4.32 0.79 -19.31
N SER A 278 -3.51 1.83 -19.12
CA SER A 278 -2.68 2.03 -17.92
C SER A 278 -3.53 2.35 -16.69
N TYR A 279 -4.48 3.28 -16.80
CA TYR A 279 -5.29 3.72 -15.66
C TYR A 279 -6.12 2.60 -15.02
N GLU A 280 -6.79 1.75 -15.81
CA GLU A 280 -7.53 0.61 -15.25
C GLU A 280 -6.59 -0.45 -14.67
N THR A 281 -5.37 -0.56 -15.21
CA THR A 281 -4.34 -1.46 -14.66
C THR A 281 -3.92 -0.98 -13.28
N GLU A 282 -3.62 0.31 -13.15
CA GLU A 282 -3.23 0.95 -11.90
C GLU A 282 -4.34 0.85 -10.85
N TYR A 283 -5.58 1.12 -11.23
CA TYR A 283 -6.74 0.94 -10.35
C TYR A 283 -6.83 -0.49 -9.80
N MET A 284 -6.72 -1.49 -10.68
CA MET A 284 -6.75 -2.89 -10.26
C MET A 284 -5.62 -3.19 -9.26
N LEU A 285 -4.40 -2.70 -9.52
CA LEU A 285 -3.25 -2.88 -8.63
C LEU A 285 -3.49 -2.21 -7.26
N ASN A 286 -4.04 -0.99 -7.24
CA ASN A 286 -4.37 -0.26 -6.02
C ASN A 286 -5.43 -0.99 -5.18
N VAL A 287 -6.47 -1.54 -5.83
CA VAL A 287 -7.49 -2.34 -5.14
C VAL A 287 -6.89 -3.63 -4.55
N PHE A 288 -5.96 -4.29 -5.26
CA PHE A 288 -5.22 -5.43 -4.70
C PHE A 288 -4.34 -5.05 -3.52
N ASN A 289 -3.67 -3.89 -3.58
CA ASN A 289 -2.85 -3.38 -2.48
C ASN A 289 -3.71 -3.06 -1.26
N CYS A 290 -4.88 -2.42 -1.45
CA CYS A 290 -5.87 -2.21 -0.39
C CYS A 290 -6.30 -3.54 0.24
N LEU A 291 -6.59 -4.55 -0.57
CA LEU A 291 -6.98 -5.87 -0.08
C LEU A 291 -5.85 -6.51 0.74
N CYS A 292 -4.62 -6.51 0.25
CA CYS A 292 -3.46 -7.04 0.99
C CYS A 292 -3.25 -6.31 2.32
N ALA A 293 -3.26 -4.98 2.31
CA ALA A 293 -3.10 -4.16 3.52
C ALA A 293 -4.22 -4.43 4.54
N SER A 294 -5.47 -4.60 4.07
CA SER A 294 -6.61 -4.89 4.93
C SER A 294 -6.52 -6.26 5.62
N LEU A 295 -5.89 -7.25 4.98
CA LEU A 295 -5.71 -8.61 5.52
C LEU A 295 -4.72 -8.68 6.69
N LEU A 296 -3.95 -7.63 6.93
CA LEU A 296 -3.12 -7.52 8.13
C LEU A 296 -3.95 -7.38 9.41
N TYR A 297 -5.21 -6.96 9.29
CA TYR A 297 -6.17 -6.98 10.40
C TYR A 297 -6.91 -8.31 10.44
N VAL A 298 -6.70 -9.10 11.51
CA VAL A 298 -7.17 -10.49 11.63
C VAL A 298 -8.67 -10.67 11.32
N PRO A 299 -9.61 -9.84 11.80
CA PRO A 299 -11.03 -9.97 11.44
C PRO A 299 -11.32 -9.89 9.93
N ASN A 300 -10.49 -9.19 9.15
CA ASN A 300 -10.64 -9.14 7.69
C ASN A 300 -10.23 -10.45 7.01
N LYS A 301 -9.33 -11.24 7.61
CA LYS A 301 -8.99 -12.58 7.13
C LYS A 301 -10.22 -13.51 7.18
N HIS A 302 -11.04 -13.38 8.22
CA HIS A 302 -12.32 -14.10 8.34
C HIS A 302 -13.30 -13.66 7.25
N ARG A 303 -13.50 -12.35 7.08
CA ARG A 303 -14.39 -11.81 6.03
C ARG A 303 -13.96 -12.21 4.63
N PHE A 304 -12.67 -12.20 4.33
CA PHE A 304 -12.13 -12.65 3.05
C PHE A 304 -12.47 -14.11 2.75
N ARG A 305 -12.45 -14.96 3.78
CA ARG A 305 -12.82 -16.37 3.67
C ARG A 305 -14.32 -16.55 3.42
N GLU A 306 -15.16 -15.80 4.11
CA GLU A 306 -16.62 -15.84 3.94
C GLU A 306 -17.07 -15.27 2.59
N GLY A 307 -16.45 -14.18 2.13
CA GLY A 307 -16.73 -13.52 0.85
C GLY A 307 -16.18 -14.24 -0.38
N GLU A 308 -15.85 -15.54 -0.27
CA GLU A 308 -15.30 -16.37 -1.34
C GLU A 308 -13.99 -15.83 -1.96
N GLY A 309 -13.19 -15.09 -1.19
CA GLY A 309 -11.93 -14.51 -1.65
C GLY A 309 -10.95 -15.56 -2.17
N PHE A 310 -10.85 -16.71 -1.50
CA PHE A 310 -10.02 -17.84 -1.96
C PHE A 310 -10.43 -18.35 -3.33
N GLN A 311 -11.74 -18.50 -3.58
CA GLN A 311 -12.27 -18.97 -4.85
C GLN A 311 -11.97 -17.95 -5.95
N LEU A 312 -12.15 -16.66 -5.70
CA LEU A 312 -11.84 -15.60 -6.65
C LEU A 312 -10.35 -15.59 -7.01
N MET A 313 -9.45 -15.61 -6.02
CA MET A 313 -8.01 -15.63 -6.26
C MET A 313 -7.58 -16.89 -7.03
N LEU A 314 -8.13 -18.06 -6.69
CA LEU A 314 -7.83 -19.30 -7.42
C LEU A 314 -8.34 -19.27 -8.86
N MET A 315 -9.47 -18.62 -9.15
CA MET A 315 -9.90 -18.39 -10.53
C MET A 315 -8.88 -17.53 -11.28
N MET A 316 -8.49 -16.39 -10.70
CA MET A 316 -7.49 -15.49 -11.31
C MET A 316 -6.13 -16.15 -11.55
N LEU A 317 -5.70 -17.04 -10.65
CA LEU A 317 -4.45 -17.79 -10.79
C LEU A 317 -4.45 -18.80 -11.93
N ARG A 318 -5.62 -19.37 -12.24
CA ARG A 318 -5.80 -20.31 -13.36
C ARG A 318 -5.86 -19.58 -14.70
N GLU A 319 -6.20 -18.30 -14.69
CA GLU A 319 -6.13 -17.44 -15.87
C GLU A 319 -4.70 -16.95 -16.13
N TYR A 320 -4.33 -16.75 -17.40
CA TYR A 320 -3.02 -16.25 -17.81
C TYR A 320 -3.06 -14.73 -18.02
N LYS A 321 -3.39 -13.99 -16.95
CA LYS A 321 -3.77 -12.56 -16.97
C LYS A 321 -2.97 -11.72 -15.98
N ILE A 322 -3.00 -10.38 -16.12
CA ILE A 322 -2.23 -9.43 -15.28
C ILE A 322 -2.52 -9.64 -13.79
N ALA A 323 -3.79 -9.88 -13.42
CA ALA A 323 -4.21 -10.11 -12.03
C ALA A 323 -3.56 -11.31 -11.33
N ARG A 324 -2.91 -12.23 -12.07
CA ARG A 324 -2.37 -13.49 -11.53
C ARG A 324 -1.34 -13.28 -10.42
N GLY A 325 -0.38 -12.37 -10.59
CA GLY A 325 0.64 -12.16 -9.56
C GLY A 325 0.07 -11.52 -8.30
N CYS A 326 -0.83 -10.55 -8.45
CA CYS A 326 -1.54 -9.95 -7.31
C CYS A 326 -2.43 -10.96 -6.58
N ALA A 327 -3.09 -11.87 -7.31
CA ALA A 327 -3.88 -12.93 -6.70
C ALA A 327 -3.01 -13.89 -5.87
N LEU A 328 -1.79 -14.19 -6.35
CA LEU A 328 -0.83 -15.00 -5.61
C LEU A 328 -0.38 -14.29 -4.32
N LYS A 329 0.01 -13.02 -4.42
CA LYS A 329 0.36 -12.16 -3.28
C LYS A 329 -0.77 -12.09 -2.26
N THR A 330 -2.01 -11.93 -2.72
CA THR A 330 -3.20 -11.88 -1.85
C THR A 330 -3.40 -13.19 -1.07
N LEU A 331 -3.20 -14.34 -1.71
CA LEU A 331 -3.27 -15.64 -1.02
C LEU A 331 -2.19 -15.79 0.04
N ASP A 332 -0.97 -15.30 -0.21
CA ASP A 332 0.10 -15.28 0.77
C ASP A 332 -0.32 -14.48 2.01
N TYR A 333 -0.77 -13.23 1.83
CA TYR A 333 -1.27 -12.38 2.92
C TYR A 333 -2.44 -13.02 3.70
N ALA A 334 -3.35 -13.70 3.00
CA ALA A 334 -4.48 -14.37 3.64
C ALA A 334 -4.07 -15.61 4.47
N THR A 335 -2.92 -16.23 4.17
CA THR A 335 -2.47 -17.50 4.77
C THR A 335 -1.29 -17.34 5.75
N THR A 336 -0.63 -16.18 5.73
CA THR A 336 0.55 -15.90 6.56
C THR A 336 0.14 -15.23 7.87
N SER A 337 0.00 -16.03 8.94
CA SER A 337 0.09 -15.70 10.38
C SER A 337 -0.47 -16.88 11.19
N PRO A 338 -0.23 -16.97 12.52
CA PRO A 338 -0.89 -17.97 13.36
C PRO A 338 -2.42 -17.96 13.27
N ASP A 339 -3.02 -16.76 13.17
CA ASP A 339 -4.47 -16.58 13.02
C ASP A 339 -5.02 -17.05 11.66
N SER A 340 -4.16 -17.39 10.69
CA SER A 340 -4.55 -17.87 9.37
C SER A 340 -4.83 -19.37 9.30
N LYS A 341 -4.85 -20.09 10.43
CA LYS A 341 -5.14 -21.55 10.47
C LYS A 341 -6.36 -21.97 9.63
N GLU A 342 -7.50 -21.34 9.87
CA GLU A 342 -8.74 -21.64 9.16
C GLU A 342 -8.66 -21.27 7.66
N ASN A 343 -7.91 -20.22 7.34
CA ASN A 343 -7.66 -19.78 5.98
C ASN A 343 -6.78 -20.77 5.20
N CYS A 344 -5.72 -21.29 5.82
CA CYS A 344 -4.89 -22.36 5.28
C CYS A 344 -5.73 -23.61 5.00
N ASN A 345 -6.53 -24.05 5.97
CA ASN A 345 -7.44 -25.18 5.79
C ASN A 345 -8.42 -24.95 4.63
N LYS A 346 -9.04 -23.76 4.57
CA LYS A 346 -9.98 -23.43 3.49
C LYS A 346 -9.31 -23.45 2.13
N LEU A 347 -8.11 -22.91 1.98
CA LEU A 347 -7.37 -22.93 0.72
C LEU A 347 -7.15 -24.37 0.22
N VAL A 348 -6.84 -25.32 1.11
CA VAL A 348 -6.70 -26.74 0.74
C VAL A 348 -8.06 -27.37 0.39
N GLU A 349 -9.12 -27.03 1.13
CA GLU A 349 -10.49 -27.50 0.90
C GLU A 349 -11.02 -27.11 -0.49
N VAL A 350 -10.83 -25.85 -0.91
CA VAL A 350 -11.32 -25.35 -2.21
C VAL A 350 -10.42 -25.72 -3.40
N GLY A 351 -9.51 -26.68 -3.21
CA GLY A 351 -8.65 -27.21 -4.27
C GLY A 351 -7.42 -26.35 -4.60
N GLY A 352 -6.97 -25.53 -3.65
CA GLY A 352 -5.79 -24.66 -3.82
C GLY A 352 -4.52 -25.40 -4.20
N LEU A 353 -4.30 -26.62 -3.68
CA LEU A 353 -3.10 -27.42 -4.00
C LEU A 353 -2.96 -27.71 -5.50
N GLY A 354 -4.08 -27.91 -6.21
CA GLY A 354 -4.08 -28.13 -7.66
C GLY A 354 -3.69 -26.88 -8.46
N THR A 355 -3.68 -25.70 -7.84
CA THR A 355 -3.31 -24.42 -8.46
C THR A 355 -1.92 -23.96 -8.00
N ILE A 356 -1.60 -24.09 -6.71
CA ILE A 356 -0.31 -23.65 -6.14
C ILE A 356 0.86 -24.53 -6.58
N PHE A 357 0.72 -25.86 -6.63
CA PHE A 357 1.85 -26.73 -7.02
C PHE A 357 2.30 -26.55 -8.48
N PRO A 358 1.41 -26.34 -9.48
CA PRO A 358 1.85 -25.93 -10.81
C PRO A 358 2.66 -24.62 -10.82
N LEU A 359 2.31 -23.64 -9.98
CA LEU A 359 3.08 -22.39 -9.82
C LEU A 359 4.43 -22.64 -9.16
N PHE A 360 4.52 -23.60 -8.24
CA PHE A 360 5.79 -24.02 -7.62
C PHE A 360 6.75 -24.66 -8.63
N MET A 361 6.21 -25.47 -9.55
CA MET A 361 7.01 -26.16 -10.57
C MET A 361 7.52 -25.23 -11.66
N HIS A 362 6.77 -24.16 -11.98
CA HIS A 362 7.07 -23.33 -13.15
C HIS A 362 7.10 -21.84 -12.81
N PRO A 363 8.19 -21.13 -13.18
CA PRO A 363 8.24 -19.68 -13.05
C PRO A 363 7.22 -19.00 -13.98
N PRO A 364 6.92 -17.71 -13.76
CA PRO A 364 6.02 -16.97 -14.62
C PRO A 364 6.51 -16.95 -16.08
N SER A 365 5.54 -16.96 -17.01
CA SER A 365 5.83 -16.86 -18.44
C SER A 365 6.58 -15.58 -18.75
N ARG A 366 7.36 -15.57 -19.84
CA ARG A 366 8.15 -14.38 -20.23
C ARG A 366 7.30 -13.11 -20.34
N SER A 367 6.07 -13.23 -20.84
CA SER A 367 5.12 -12.11 -20.97
C SER A 367 4.66 -11.51 -19.64
N MET A 368 4.66 -12.30 -18.57
CA MET A 368 4.20 -11.89 -17.23
C MET A 368 5.32 -11.30 -16.37
N ARG A 369 6.59 -11.51 -16.74
CA ARG A 369 7.76 -11.04 -15.97
C ARG A 369 7.89 -9.52 -15.90
N LYS A 370 7.17 -8.77 -16.73
CA LYS A 370 7.09 -7.30 -16.64
C LYS A 370 6.27 -6.83 -15.44
N TYR A 371 5.38 -7.66 -14.92
CA TYR A 371 4.49 -7.32 -13.81
C TYR A 371 4.93 -7.96 -12.50
N PHE A 372 5.54 -9.15 -12.55
CA PHE A 372 6.00 -9.86 -11.35
C PHE A 372 7.30 -10.59 -11.67
N SER A 373 8.32 -10.41 -10.83
CA SER A 373 9.61 -11.08 -10.98
C SER A 373 9.51 -12.59 -10.72
N ILE A 374 10.53 -13.33 -11.13
CA ILE A 374 10.60 -14.78 -10.83
C ILE A 374 10.79 -14.98 -9.32
N GLU A 375 11.57 -14.10 -8.70
CA GLU A 375 11.88 -14.11 -7.28
C GLU A 375 10.64 -13.88 -6.42
N GLU A 376 9.85 -12.83 -6.67
CA GLU A 376 8.60 -12.57 -5.94
C GLU A 376 7.60 -13.72 -6.10
N HIS A 377 7.51 -14.31 -7.30
CA HIS A 377 6.65 -15.46 -7.54
C HIS A 377 7.09 -16.68 -6.71
N GLU A 378 8.38 -17.02 -6.75
CA GLU A 378 8.93 -18.14 -5.98
C GLU A 378 8.78 -17.90 -4.47
N GLU A 379 8.96 -16.65 -4.02
CA GLU A 379 8.77 -16.23 -2.64
C GLU A 379 7.34 -16.48 -2.16
N HIS A 380 6.34 -15.89 -2.82
CA HIS A 380 4.94 -16.06 -2.42
C HIS A 380 4.49 -17.51 -2.45
N VAL A 381 4.92 -18.30 -3.46
CA VAL A 381 4.58 -19.73 -3.51
C VAL A 381 5.22 -20.49 -2.35
N CYS A 382 6.50 -20.25 -2.05
CA CYS A 382 7.18 -20.92 -0.95
C CYS A 382 6.61 -20.50 0.41
N SER A 383 6.25 -19.22 0.56
CA SER A 383 5.58 -18.69 1.74
C SER A 383 4.24 -19.39 1.97
N ILE A 384 3.38 -19.47 0.94
CA ILE A 384 2.09 -20.17 1.03
C ILE A 384 2.30 -21.65 1.41
N LEU A 385 3.21 -22.36 0.76
CA LEU A 385 3.47 -23.77 1.07
C LEU A 385 4.01 -23.96 2.50
N SER A 386 4.87 -23.06 2.96
CA SER A 386 5.37 -23.02 4.34
C SER A 386 4.22 -22.79 5.33
N SER A 387 3.37 -21.77 5.09
CA SER A 387 2.19 -21.45 5.90
C SER A 387 1.17 -22.59 5.94
N LEU A 388 0.94 -23.29 4.83
CA LEU A 388 0.11 -24.49 4.79
C LEU A 388 0.70 -25.63 5.63
N LEU A 389 2.02 -25.79 5.64
CA LEU A 389 2.67 -26.80 6.48
C LEU A 389 2.76 -26.37 7.95
N LYS A 390 2.73 -25.07 8.27
CA LYS A 390 2.69 -24.58 9.66
C LYS A 390 1.31 -24.71 10.28
N TYR A 391 0.29 -24.18 9.60
CA TYR A 391 -0.98 -23.85 10.26
C TYR A 391 -2.14 -24.77 9.90
N CYS A 392 -2.05 -25.58 8.83
CA CYS A 392 -3.09 -26.55 8.53
C CYS A 392 -3.25 -27.58 9.66
N ASP A 393 -4.47 -28.09 9.81
CA ASP A 393 -4.71 -29.28 10.63
C ASP A 393 -4.00 -30.51 10.06
N SER A 394 -3.77 -31.52 10.90
CA SER A 394 -2.97 -32.70 10.56
C SER A 394 -3.39 -33.38 9.26
N SER A 395 -4.71 -33.48 8.98
CA SER A 395 -5.21 -34.09 7.74
C SER A 395 -4.90 -33.27 6.49
N GLN A 396 -5.03 -31.94 6.54
CA GLN A 396 -4.71 -31.07 5.41
C GLN A 396 -3.20 -30.93 5.24
N GLN A 397 -2.44 -30.87 6.33
CA GLN A 397 -0.96 -30.91 6.33
C GLN A 397 -0.45 -32.18 5.65
N GLU A 398 -1.01 -33.35 5.95
CA GLU A 398 -0.65 -34.62 5.31
C GLU A 398 -0.93 -34.60 3.80
N ARG A 399 -2.04 -33.99 3.36
CA ARG A 399 -2.32 -33.79 1.92
C ARG A 399 -1.25 -32.93 1.24
N VAL A 400 -0.76 -31.88 1.90
CA VAL A 400 0.34 -31.05 1.38
C VAL A 400 1.63 -31.86 1.29
N ILE A 401 2.00 -32.61 2.34
CA ILE A 401 3.20 -33.46 2.35
C ILE A 401 3.14 -34.51 1.24
N LYS A 402 1.98 -35.14 1.03
CA LYS A 402 1.79 -36.18 0.00
C LYS A 402 2.05 -35.65 -1.43
N LYS A 403 1.83 -34.36 -1.71
CA LYS A 403 2.16 -33.75 -3.01
C LYS A 403 3.65 -33.87 -3.35
N PHE A 404 4.53 -33.91 -2.36
CA PHE A 404 5.97 -34.09 -2.57
C PHE A 404 6.38 -35.53 -2.91
N SER A 405 5.48 -36.51 -2.71
CA SER A 405 5.70 -37.92 -3.09
C SER A 405 5.17 -38.26 -4.48
N GLU A 406 4.40 -37.36 -5.11
CA GLU A 406 3.80 -37.59 -6.43
C GLU A 406 4.83 -37.56 -7.56
N ASN A 407 4.53 -38.26 -8.66
CA ASN A 407 5.30 -38.22 -9.92
C ASN A 407 6.80 -38.42 -9.71
N ASN A 408 7.17 -39.48 -8.99
CA ASN A 408 8.57 -39.80 -8.70
C ASN A 408 9.33 -38.65 -8.01
N PHE A 409 8.68 -37.98 -7.07
CA PHE A 409 9.27 -36.92 -6.24
C PHE A 409 9.69 -35.65 -7.01
N GLU A 410 9.08 -35.35 -8.17
CA GLU A 410 9.46 -34.17 -8.98
C GLU A 410 9.36 -32.84 -8.20
N LYS A 411 8.40 -32.71 -7.27
CA LYS A 411 8.25 -31.51 -6.42
C LYS A 411 9.40 -31.40 -5.42
N LEU A 412 9.87 -32.53 -4.92
CA LEU A 412 10.99 -32.58 -3.97
C LEU A 412 12.31 -32.24 -4.67
N GLU A 413 12.48 -32.71 -5.91
CA GLU A 413 13.61 -32.30 -6.77
C GLU A 413 13.58 -30.79 -7.02
N ARG A 414 12.43 -30.23 -7.39
CA ARG A 414 12.24 -28.78 -7.52
C ARG A 414 12.55 -28.02 -6.23
N LEU A 415 12.15 -28.55 -5.07
CA LEU A 415 12.47 -27.95 -3.76
C LEU A 415 13.99 -27.93 -3.53
N ALA A 416 14.71 -29.00 -3.88
CA ALA A 416 16.17 -29.08 -3.77
C ALA A 416 16.89 -28.08 -4.70
N GLU A 417 16.40 -27.93 -5.93
CA GLU A 417 16.89 -26.92 -6.87
C GLU A 417 16.74 -25.50 -6.31
N LEU A 418 15.55 -25.17 -5.81
CA LEU A 418 15.25 -23.87 -5.21
C LEU A 418 16.13 -23.61 -3.98
N HIS A 419 16.28 -24.61 -3.10
CA HIS A 419 17.18 -24.50 -1.95
C HIS A 419 18.61 -24.18 -2.39
N LYS A 420 19.13 -24.90 -3.40
CA LYS A 420 20.47 -24.63 -3.94
C LYS A 420 20.58 -23.21 -4.52
N LYS A 421 19.59 -22.78 -5.32
CA LYS A 421 19.53 -21.44 -5.91
C LYS A 421 19.65 -20.35 -4.84
N TYR A 422 18.74 -20.36 -3.86
CA TYR A 422 18.70 -19.32 -2.83
C TYR A 422 19.83 -19.44 -1.80
N TRP A 423 20.29 -20.65 -1.49
CA TRP A 423 21.45 -20.84 -0.62
C TRP A 423 22.72 -20.22 -1.23
N LEU A 424 22.97 -20.45 -2.53
CA LEU A 424 24.10 -19.83 -3.22
C LEU A 424 23.96 -18.31 -3.26
N ARG A 425 22.77 -17.80 -3.59
CA ARG A 425 22.48 -16.36 -3.64
C ARG A 425 22.77 -15.66 -2.31
N VAL A 426 22.19 -16.14 -1.21
CA VAL A 426 22.37 -15.55 0.12
C VAL A 426 23.82 -15.70 0.61
N ARG A 427 24.45 -16.85 0.36
CA ARG A 427 25.85 -17.09 0.73
C ARG A 427 26.81 -16.15 -0.02
N ASP A 428 26.62 -16.00 -1.32
CA ASP A 428 27.49 -15.17 -2.15
C ASP A 428 27.28 -13.68 -1.85
N PHE A 429 26.03 -13.28 -1.55
CA PHE A 429 25.73 -11.97 -1.00
C PHE A 429 26.47 -11.72 0.32
N ALA A 430 26.31 -12.61 1.31
CA ALA A 430 26.94 -12.46 2.63
C ALA A 430 28.49 -12.35 2.56
N LYS A 431 29.14 -13.05 1.63
CA LYS A 431 30.60 -12.95 1.43
C LYS A 431 31.07 -11.58 0.92
N THR A 432 30.22 -10.88 0.17
CA THR A 432 30.56 -9.58 -0.42
C THR A 432 30.23 -8.41 0.49
N HIS A 433 29.33 -8.59 1.46
CA HIS A 433 28.79 -7.54 2.33
C HIS A 433 29.26 -7.62 3.79
N THR A 434 30.26 -8.47 4.11
CA THR A 434 30.72 -8.74 5.48
C THR A 434 31.50 -7.63 6.20
N SER A 435 31.84 -6.51 5.54
CA SER A 435 32.91 -5.65 6.06
C SER A 435 32.50 -4.50 6.99
N LEU A 436 31.23 -4.05 7.07
CA LEU A 436 30.90 -2.80 7.79
C LEU A 436 29.49 -2.69 8.43
N SER A 437 28.56 -3.64 8.27
CA SER A 437 27.14 -3.47 8.66
C SER A 437 26.82 -3.99 10.08
N ASP A 438 25.83 -3.40 10.75
CA ASP A 438 25.22 -3.95 11.98
C ASP A 438 24.64 -5.36 11.71
N ASP A 439 24.65 -6.27 12.69
CA ASP A 439 24.15 -7.63 12.53
C ASP A 439 22.67 -7.65 12.12
N ASN A 440 21.88 -6.69 12.61
CA ASN A 440 20.49 -6.51 12.19
C ASN A 440 20.41 -6.03 10.73
N GLU A 441 21.17 -5.00 10.37
CA GLU A 441 21.24 -4.45 9.01
C GLU A 441 21.63 -5.52 7.99
N LEU A 442 22.63 -6.34 8.31
CA LEU A 442 23.04 -7.48 7.49
C LEU A 442 21.91 -8.52 7.34
N TYR A 443 21.11 -8.74 8.39
CA TYR A 443 19.95 -9.65 8.29
C TYR A 443 18.88 -9.09 7.37
N PHE A 444 18.56 -7.78 7.45
CA PHE A 444 17.65 -7.12 6.51
C PHE A 444 18.15 -7.22 5.07
N ASP A 445 19.42 -6.92 4.84
CA ASP A 445 20.05 -7.01 3.53
C ASP A 445 19.96 -8.45 2.96
N LYS A 446 20.16 -9.45 3.81
CA LYS A 446 19.97 -10.86 3.41
C LYS A 446 18.50 -11.17 3.07
N LEU A 447 17.53 -10.62 3.80
CA LEU A 447 16.10 -10.77 3.49
C LEU A 447 15.79 -10.21 2.10
N GLU A 448 16.26 -9.01 1.78
CA GLU A 448 16.13 -8.41 0.43
C GLU A 448 16.81 -9.27 -0.66
N ASN A 449 17.79 -10.09 -0.28
CA ASN A 449 18.51 -10.98 -1.19
C ASN A 449 18.00 -12.44 -1.19
N GLY A 450 16.79 -12.68 -0.66
CA GLY A 450 16.08 -13.95 -0.77
C GLY A 450 16.28 -14.89 0.42
N LEU A 451 16.75 -14.40 1.56
CA LEU A 451 16.82 -15.18 2.80
C LEU A 451 15.43 -15.63 3.26
N PHE A 452 14.38 -14.80 3.13
CA PHE A 452 13.03 -15.18 3.51
C PHE A 452 12.53 -16.40 2.72
N THR A 453 12.74 -16.38 1.39
CA THR A 453 12.44 -17.52 0.52
C THR A 453 13.26 -18.75 0.93
N LEU A 454 14.56 -18.59 1.23
CA LEU A 454 15.43 -19.68 1.69
C LEU A 454 14.95 -20.29 3.02
N GLN A 455 14.52 -19.46 3.97
CA GLN A 455 13.95 -19.89 5.26
C GLN A 455 12.67 -20.68 5.06
N SER A 456 11.78 -20.22 4.19
CA SER A 456 10.54 -20.93 3.83
C SER A 456 10.84 -22.30 3.21
N ILE A 457 11.79 -22.38 2.28
CA ILE A 457 12.23 -23.63 1.68
C ILE A 457 12.85 -24.57 2.72
N GLY A 458 13.73 -24.05 3.60
CA GLY A 458 14.35 -24.80 4.67
C GLY A 458 13.33 -25.38 5.66
N PHE A 459 12.29 -24.61 5.97
CA PHE A 459 11.16 -25.06 6.79
C PHE A 459 10.39 -26.20 6.10
N ILE A 460 10.01 -26.04 4.84
CA ILE A 460 9.32 -27.09 4.05
C ILE A 460 10.15 -28.38 4.04
N PHE A 461 11.45 -28.29 3.74
CA PHE A 461 12.36 -29.44 3.77
C PHE A 461 12.37 -30.16 5.11
N SER A 462 12.40 -29.39 6.21
CA SER A 462 12.48 -29.93 7.56
C SER A 462 11.19 -30.64 7.95
N VAL A 463 10.04 -30.09 7.58
CA VAL A 463 8.75 -30.76 7.77
C VAL A 463 8.68 -32.06 6.96
N ILE A 464 9.14 -32.06 5.70
CA ILE A 464 9.17 -33.27 4.86
C ILE A 464 10.06 -34.36 5.47
N LEU A 465 11.25 -33.99 5.94
CA LEU A 465 12.19 -34.95 6.54
C LEU A 465 11.67 -35.56 7.85
N VAL A 466 10.96 -34.78 8.66
CA VAL A 466 10.51 -35.19 9.99
C VAL A 466 9.13 -35.88 9.96
N LYS A 467 8.18 -35.33 9.19
CA LYS A 467 6.79 -35.78 9.16
C LYS A 467 6.43 -36.60 7.92
N GLY A 468 7.29 -36.61 6.90
CA GLY A 468 7.12 -37.46 5.73
C GLY A 468 7.25 -38.94 6.07
N ASP A 469 6.74 -39.80 5.19
CA ASP A 469 7.02 -41.23 5.31
C ASP A 469 8.52 -41.54 5.11
N ASN A 470 8.93 -42.75 5.51
CA ASN A 470 10.35 -43.14 5.45
C ASN A 470 10.93 -43.04 4.03
N ASN A 471 10.12 -43.27 2.99
CA ASN A 471 10.57 -43.23 1.61
C ASN A 471 10.83 -41.78 1.16
N LEU A 472 9.90 -40.88 1.48
CA LEU A 472 10.00 -39.45 1.21
C LEU A 472 11.19 -38.83 1.97
N ALA A 473 11.38 -39.17 3.25
CA ALA A 473 12.51 -38.70 4.04
C ALA A 473 13.85 -39.21 3.48
N HIS A 474 13.93 -40.48 3.08
CA HIS A 474 15.12 -41.06 2.45
C HIS A 474 15.46 -40.38 1.12
N GLN A 475 14.46 -40.16 0.27
CA GLN A 475 14.64 -39.48 -1.01
C GLN A 475 15.03 -38.01 -0.83
N ALA A 476 14.49 -37.32 0.17
CA ALA A 476 14.87 -35.95 0.50
C ALA A 476 16.35 -35.86 0.90
N MET A 477 16.83 -36.76 1.77
CA MET A 477 18.25 -36.85 2.12
C MET A 477 19.13 -37.13 0.91
N LYS A 478 18.73 -38.06 0.04
CA LYS A 478 19.46 -38.38 -1.20
C LYS A 478 19.58 -37.16 -2.11
N LEU A 479 18.50 -36.40 -2.30
CA LEU A 479 18.49 -35.20 -3.12
C LEU A 479 19.36 -34.09 -2.53
N LEU A 480 19.38 -33.91 -1.21
CA LEU A 480 20.31 -32.96 -0.57
C LEU A 480 21.76 -33.28 -0.95
N VAL A 481 22.16 -34.56 -0.82
CA VAL A 481 23.51 -34.99 -1.18
C VAL A 481 23.79 -34.77 -2.68
N LEU A 482 22.86 -35.14 -3.56
CA LEU A 482 23.00 -34.95 -5.02
C LEU A 482 23.20 -33.49 -5.42
N HIS A 483 22.50 -32.56 -4.75
CA HIS A 483 22.61 -31.13 -5.01
C HIS A 483 23.81 -30.48 -4.30
N GLN A 484 24.67 -31.26 -3.64
CA GLN A 484 25.81 -30.79 -2.83
C GLN A 484 25.38 -29.90 -1.66
N LEU A 485 24.22 -30.20 -1.10
CA LEU A 485 23.67 -29.57 0.09
C LEU A 485 23.84 -30.51 1.28
N PHE A 486 23.85 -29.94 2.48
CA PHE A 486 24.03 -30.71 3.71
C PHE A 486 22.87 -30.42 4.66
N LEU A 487 22.46 -31.41 5.44
CA LEU A 487 21.46 -31.21 6.49
C LEU A 487 21.85 -30.03 7.41
N LYS A 488 23.15 -29.88 7.67
CA LYS A 488 23.71 -28.79 8.48
C LYS A 488 23.40 -27.40 7.90
N SER A 489 23.33 -27.23 6.58
CA SER A 489 22.99 -25.92 6.01
C SER A 489 21.53 -25.55 6.27
N ILE A 490 20.60 -26.51 6.17
CA ILE A 490 19.19 -26.32 6.54
C ILE A 490 19.06 -25.99 8.03
N GLN A 491 19.77 -26.73 8.89
CA GLN A 491 19.75 -26.48 10.34
C GLN A 491 20.29 -25.09 10.69
N GLN A 492 21.33 -24.62 10.01
CA GLN A 492 21.89 -23.28 10.23
C GLN A 492 20.86 -22.19 9.87
N ILE A 493 20.21 -22.31 8.72
CA ILE A 493 19.16 -21.37 8.27
C ILE A 493 18.00 -21.34 9.28
N LEU A 494 17.56 -22.51 9.76
CA LEU A 494 16.46 -22.58 10.71
C LEU A 494 16.82 -22.04 12.10
N LYS A 495 18.08 -22.16 12.53
CA LYS A 495 18.55 -21.55 13.78
C LYS A 495 18.53 -20.03 13.68
N GLU A 496 19.11 -19.48 12.61
CA GLU A 496 19.07 -18.03 12.32
C GLU A 496 17.61 -17.54 12.23
N TYR A 497 16.72 -18.32 11.61
CA TYR A 497 15.29 -18.00 11.57
C TYR A 497 14.62 -18.01 12.96
N ALA A 498 14.85 -19.03 13.79
CA ALA A 498 14.27 -19.14 15.13
C ALA A 498 14.77 -18.06 16.10
N GLU A 499 16.03 -17.64 15.96
CA GLU A 499 16.62 -16.55 16.72
C GLU A 499 15.90 -15.22 16.43
N ASN A 500 15.61 -14.95 15.16
CA ASN A 500 14.97 -13.71 14.70
C ASN A 500 13.44 -13.71 14.80
N LEU A 501 12.78 -14.86 14.99
CA LEU A 501 11.33 -14.93 15.22
C LEU A 501 10.90 -14.31 16.57
N GLY A 502 11.79 -14.24 17.55
CA GLY A 502 11.46 -13.88 18.94
C GLY A 502 11.45 -12.39 19.29
N LEU A 503 11.56 -11.48 18.30
CA LEU A 503 11.74 -10.04 18.55
C LEU A 503 10.43 -9.22 18.62
N ASP A 504 9.26 -9.82 18.30
CA ASP A 504 7.98 -9.10 18.06
C ASP A 504 6.77 -9.52 18.92
N GLY A 505 6.99 -10.07 20.11
CA GLY A 505 5.91 -10.36 21.06
C GLY A 505 5.33 -11.78 21.00
N GLU A 506 4.18 -11.99 21.67
CA GLU A 506 3.70 -13.30 22.13
C GLU A 506 3.26 -14.27 21.01
N SER A 507 2.73 -13.77 19.88
CA SER A 507 2.21 -14.63 18.80
C SER A 507 3.29 -15.38 18.01
N LYS A 508 4.54 -14.87 17.98
CA LYS A 508 5.69 -15.56 17.34
C LYS A 508 6.33 -16.62 18.24
N SER A 509 5.86 -16.76 19.47
CA SER A 509 6.33 -17.78 20.42
C SER A 509 6.00 -19.20 19.92
N GLU A 510 4.83 -19.41 19.33
CA GLU A 510 4.41 -20.72 18.79
C GLU A 510 5.22 -21.13 17.56
N ASP A 511 5.42 -20.20 16.63
CA ASP A 511 6.23 -20.41 15.42
C ASP A 511 7.69 -20.73 15.78
N LYS A 512 8.26 -19.99 16.75
CA LYS A 512 9.60 -20.27 17.27
C LYS A 512 9.68 -21.67 17.90
N ALA A 513 8.71 -22.03 18.75
CA ALA A 513 8.67 -23.35 19.39
C ALA A 513 8.55 -24.49 18.36
N LEU A 514 7.77 -24.29 17.29
CA LEU A 514 7.65 -25.25 16.19
C LEU A 514 8.98 -25.44 15.47
N VAL A 515 9.66 -24.34 15.10
CA VAL A 515 10.96 -24.40 14.42
C VAL A 515 12.03 -25.04 15.30
N GLU A 516 12.10 -24.68 16.59
CA GLU A 516 13.03 -25.30 17.55
C GLU A 516 12.77 -26.80 17.73
N THR A 517 11.51 -27.22 17.71
CA THR A 517 11.13 -28.64 17.78
C THR A 517 11.60 -29.39 16.54
N LEU A 518 11.42 -28.81 15.36
CA LEU A 518 11.94 -29.38 14.10
C LEU A 518 13.46 -29.51 14.14
N ILE A 519 14.19 -28.48 14.58
CA ILE A 519 15.66 -28.53 14.71
C ILE A 519 16.09 -29.70 15.59
N LYS A 520 15.47 -29.87 16.77
CA LYS A 520 15.76 -30.99 17.69
C LYS A 520 15.47 -32.36 17.05
N GLN A 521 14.42 -32.46 16.24
CA GLN A 521 14.08 -33.70 15.53
C GLN A 521 15.07 -33.99 14.40
N LEU A 522 15.53 -32.97 13.67
CA LEU A 522 16.57 -33.11 12.66
C LEU A 522 17.90 -33.59 13.26
N ASP A 523 18.30 -33.05 14.42
CA ASP A 523 19.51 -33.49 15.13
C ASP A 523 19.46 -34.98 15.49
N ARG A 524 18.29 -35.48 15.92
CA ARG A 524 18.09 -36.91 16.21
C ARG A 524 18.18 -37.81 14.99
N MET A 525 17.79 -37.33 13.81
CA MET A 525 17.93 -38.10 12.57
C MET A 525 19.40 -38.21 12.15
N LYS A 526 20.16 -37.13 12.30
CA LYS A 526 21.60 -37.13 12.04
C LYS A 526 22.33 -38.19 12.88
N SER A 527 22.02 -38.26 14.18
CA SER A 527 22.60 -39.26 15.10
C SER A 527 22.19 -40.72 14.81
N ARG A 528 21.21 -40.95 13.93
CA ARG A 528 20.79 -42.30 13.51
C ARG A 528 21.37 -42.71 12.15
N SER A 529 21.87 -41.75 11.38
CA SER A 529 22.49 -41.96 10.07
C SER A 529 24.02 -42.02 10.11
N GLU A 530 24.63 -41.49 11.18
CA GLU A 530 26.02 -41.72 11.60
C GLU A 530 26.06 -42.97 12.49
#